data_AF-A0A3N7FQU3-F1
#
_entry.id   AF-A0A3N7FQU3-F1
#
_cell.length_a   1.000
_cell.length_b   1.000
_cell.length_c   1.000
_cell.angle_alpha   90.00
_cell.angle_beta   90.00
_cell.angle_gamma   90.00
#
_symmetry.space_group_name_H-M   'P 1'
#
loop_
_entity.id
_entity.type
_entity.pdbx_description
1 polymer ?
#
loop_
_entity_poly.entity_id
_entity_poly.type
_entity_poly.pdbx_seq_one_letter_code
_entity_poly.pdbx_strand_id
1 'polypeptide(L)'
;MLLISSFPIIYSLAGSRNKDLKPLVPQLVGAVWEACTALKKTPASNITAIGRAMTQVAVSVKDVLREMEELKPVSSNQTKEASDDDASHAETRLGDNDSLSDDLGNDLSPEEMKVAQSAIGVVSETVVVIKELIRTITGLLKQEKPEDSGNFVDTLEKLLKLCQEIGVQIDELGACLYPPQEFPAMKAAFEKISSAIDKVQTEIESLTSSSEAVFQACNDLKRSLKQMEATLGCCSTSDIEFIMQNVALSCQEGWGNSLRVCF
;
A
#
# COMPACT_ATOMS: atom_id res chain seq x y z
N MET A 1 14.46 -32.20 -25.25
CA MET A 1 13.13 -32.76 -25.62
C MET A 1 12.85 -33.93 -24.68
N LEU A 2 12.30 -33.67 -23.50
CA LEU A 2 11.94 -34.72 -22.54
C LEU A 2 10.62 -35.34 -23.03
N LEU A 3 10.73 -36.47 -23.72
CA LEU A 3 9.64 -37.40 -23.94
C LEU A 3 9.25 -37.95 -22.56
N ILE A 4 8.31 -37.28 -21.90
CA ILE A 4 7.70 -37.80 -20.69
C ILE A 4 6.92 -39.03 -21.12
N SER A 5 7.38 -40.19 -20.64
CA SER A 5 6.73 -41.49 -20.70
C SER A 5 5.43 -41.48 -19.87
N SER A 6 4.46 -40.66 -20.26
CA SER A 6 3.17 -40.50 -19.57
C SER A 6 2.17 -41.62 -19.88
N PHE A 7 2.53 -42.57 -20.75
CA PHE A 7 1.62 -43.65 -21.17
C PHE A 7 1.28 -44.71 -20.10
N PRO A 8 2.17 -45.11 -19.17
CA PRO A 8 1.83 -46.16 -18.20
C PRO A 8 0.91 -45.69 -17.06
N ILE A 9 0.98 -44.41 -16.67
CA ILE A 9 0.23 -43.89 -15.52
C ILE A 9 -1.27 -43.75 -15.87
N ILE A 10 -1.57 -43.34 -17.10
CA ILE A 10 -2.96 -43.22 -17.57
C ILE A 10 -3.62 -44.60 -17.73
N TYR A 11 -2.85 -45.63 -18.12
CA TYR A 11 -3.39 -46.98 -18.34
C TYR A 11 -3.84 -47.66 -17.03
N SER A 12 -3.11 -47.45 -15.92
CA SER A 12 -3.50 -48.02 -14.61
C SER A 12 -4.74 -47.33 -13.99
N LEU A 13 -4.99 -46.06 -14.28
CA LEU A 13 -6.20 -45.35 -13.83
C LEU A 13 -7.45 -45.74 -14.65
N ALA A 14 -7.27 -46.12 -15.91
CA ALA A 14 -8.35 -46.55 -16.80
C ALA A 14 -8.86 -47.98 -16.52
N GLY A 15 -8.14 -48.77 -15.70
CA GLY A 15 -8.52 -50.13 -15.32
C GLY A 15 -9.64 -50.22 -14.28
N SER A 16 -9.94 -49.13 -13.56
CA SER A 16 -11.04 -49.08 -12.58
C SER A 16 -12.21 -48.27 -13.16
N ARG A 17 -13.29 -48.98 -13.46
CA ARG A 17 -14.47 -48.50 -14.21
C ARG A 17 -15.37 -47.59 -13.36
N ASN A 18 -14.83 -46.50 -12.78
CA ASN A 18 -15.60 -45.49 -12.07
C ASN A 18 -15.95 -44.32 -13.00
N LYS A 19 -17.25 -44.07 -13.19
CA LYS A 19 -17.77 -43.00 -14.07
C LYS A 19 -17.39 -41.60 -13.58
N ASP A 20 -17.04 -41.47 -12.31
CA ASP A 20 -16.64 -40.22 -11.66
C ASP A 20 -15.18 -39.83 -11.94
N LEU A 21 -14.34 -40.73 -12.46
CA LEU A 21 -12.94 -40.42 -12.81
C LEU A 21 -12.79 -39.66 -14.13
N LYS A 22 -13.79 -39.72 -15.03
CA LYS A 22 -13.70 -39.11 -16.37
C LYS A 22 -13.47 -37.59 -16.37
N PRO A 23 -14.15 -36.78 -15.53
CA PRO A 23 -13.85 -35.35 -15.43
C PRO A 23 -12.57 -35.04 -14.62
N LEU A 24 -12.17 -35.95 -13.73
CA LEU A 24 -10.98 -35.81 -12.87
C LEU A 24 -9.66 -35.98 -13.65
N VAL A 25 -9.64 -36.80 -14.71
CA VAL A 25 -8.42 -37.01 -15.51
C VAL A 25 -7.94 -35.73 -16.21
N PRO A 26 -8.78 -34.96 -16.93
CA PRO A 26 -8.38 -33.67 -17.50
C PRO A 26 -7.92 -32.65 -16.43
N GLN A 27 -8.58 -32.62 -15.27
CA GLN A 27 -8.20 -31.72 -14.18
C GLN A 27 -6.84 -32.08 -13.59
N LEU A 28 -6.59 -33.37 -13.33
CA LEU A 28 -5.30 -33.84 -12.81
C LEU A 28 -4.17 -33.63 -13.82
N VAL A 29 -4.40 -33.94 -15.10
CA VAL A 29 -3.42 -33.70 -16.16
C VAL A 29 -3.15 -32.20 -16.30
N GLY A 30 -4.18 -31.36 -16.21
CA GLY A 30 -4.05 -29.90 -16.19
C GLY A 30 -3.19 -29.42 -15.00
N ALA A 31 -3.49 -29.88 -13.80
CA ALA A 31 -2.72 -29.52 -12.60
C ALA A 31 -1.24 -29.96 -12.68
N VAL A 32 -0.98 -31.17 -13.18
CA VAL A 32 0.39 -31.66 -13.39
C VAL A 32 1.11 -30.83 -14.46
N TRP A 33 0.42 -30.47 -15.55
CA TRP A 33 0.97 -29.63 -16.60
C TRP A 33 1.33 -28.23 -16.10
N GLU A 34 0.45 -27.61 -15.32
CA GLU A 34 0.71 -26.31 -14.69
C GLU A 34 1.88 -26.39 -13.70
N ALA A 35 1.96 -27.45 -12.88
CA ALA A 35 3.08 -27.68 -11.98
C ALA A 35 4.42 -27.86 -12.74
N CYS A 36 4.44 -28.65 -13.82
CA CYS A 36 5.62 -28.80 -14.67
C CYS A 36 6.01 -27.49 -15.36
N THR A 37 5.04 -26.66 -15.73
CA THR A 37 5.26 -25.34 -16.32
C THR A 37 5.81 -24.36 -15.28
N ALA A 38 5.30 -24.40 -14.05
CA ALA A 38 5.80 -23.62 -12.93
C ALA A 38 7.24 -24.00 -12.57
N LEU A 39 7.58 -25.30 -12.59
CA LEU A 39 8.94 -25.78 -12.32
C LEU A 39 9.98 -25.17 -13.27
N LYS A 40 9.63 -24.99 -14.55
CA LYS A 40 10.52 -24.32 -15.53
C LYS A 40 10.75 -22.84 -15.22
N LYS A 41 9.81 -22.22 -14.50
CA LYS A 41 9.92 -20.82 -14.07
C LYS A 41 10.64 -20.70 -12.73
N THR A 42 10.88 -21.79 -11.99
CA THR A 42 11.53 -21.73 -10.68
C THR A 42 12.92 -21.09 -10.78
N PRO A 43 13.27 -20.17 -9.86
CA PRO A 43 14.60 -19.59 -9.77
C PRO A 43 15.70 -20.65 -9.69
N ALA A 44 16.78 -20.46 -10.43
CA ALA A 44 17.94 -21.36 -10.40
C ALA A 44 18.98 -20.98 -9.34
N SER A 45 18.77 -19.88 -8.61
CA SER A 45 19.71 -19.33 -7.64
C SER A 45 18.98 -18.59 -6.51
N ASN A 46 19.64 -18.45 -5.35
CA ASN A 46 19.07 -17.80 -4.17
C ASN A 46 18.83 -16.31 -4.44
N ILE A 47 19.78 -15.64 -5.11
CA ILE A 47 19.63 -14.24 -5.53
C ILE A 47 18.40 -14.05 -6.40
N THR A 48 18.19 -14.95 -7.37
CA THR A 48 17.02 -14.88 -8.26
C THR A 48 15.73 -15.14 -7.50
N ALA A 49 15.72 -16.07 -6.54
CA ALA A 49 14.56 -16.36 -5.71
C ALA A 49 14.19 -15.18 -4.82
N ILE A 50 15.18 -14.63 -4.12
CA ILE A 50 15.03 -13.48 -3.22
C ILE A 50 14.60 -12.24 -4.00
N GLY A 51 15.27 -11.93 -5.11
CA GLY A 51 14.91 -10.80 -5.97
C GLY A 51 13.47 -10.88 -6.48
N ARG A 52 12.97 -12.09 -6.80
CA ARG A 52 11.56 -12.28 -7.17
C ARG A 52 10.61 -12.07 -6.00
N ALA A 53 10.94 -12.58 -4.81
CA ALA A 53 10.12 -12.35 -3.62
C ALA A 53 10.04 -10.85 -3.27
N MET A 54 11.16 -10.13 -3.35
CA MET A 54 11.18 -8.67 -3.17
C MET A 54 10.39 -7.94 -4.26
N THR A 55 10.41 -8.45 -5.49
CA THR A 55 9.57 -7.90 -6.57
C THR A 55 8.08 -8.06 -6.24
N GLN A 56 7.66 -9.15 -5.61
CA GLN A 56 6.28 -9.31 -5.16
C GLN A 56 5.91 -8.28 -4.09
N VAL A 57 6.80 -8.01 -3.13
CA VAL A 57 6.61 -6.93 -2.16
C VAL A 57 6.47 -5.59 -2.87
N ALA A 58 7.34 -5.28 -3.84
CA ALA A 58 7.28 -4.06 -4.62
C ALA A 58 5.94 -3.90 -5.38
N VAL A 59 5.39 -5.00 -5.90
CA VAL A 59 4.07 -4.99 -6.55
C VAL A 59 2.98 -4.67 -5.52
N SER A 60 2.98 -5.33 -4.37
CA SER A 60 2.02 -5.05 -3.30
C SER A 60 2.06 -3.59 -2.84
N VAL A 61 3.25 -3.04 -2.58
CA VAL A 61 3.43 -1.63 -2.19
C VAL A 61 2.94 -0.68 -3.28
N LYS A 62 3.14 -1.02 -4.56
CA LYS A 62 2.62 -0.22 -5.68
C LYS A 62 1.11 -0.29 -5.80
N ASP A 63 0.49 -1.42 -5.45
CA ASP A 63 -0.95 -1.56 -5.46
C ASP A 63 -1.58 -0.66 -4.39
N VAL A 64 -1.00 -0.65 -3.18
CA VAL A 64 -1.37 0.31 -2.11
C VAL A 64 -1.18 1.76 -2.57
N LEU A 65 -0.06 2.08 -3.21
CA LEU A 65 0.18 3.43 -3.75
C LEU A 65 -0.92 3.86 -4.72
N ARG A 66 -1.31 2.99 -5.65
CA ARG A 66 -2.39 3.26 -6.61
C ARG A 66 -3.70 3.53 -5.87
N GLU A 67 -4.05 2.69 -4.90
CA GLU A 67 -5.27 2.85 -4.10
C GLU A 67 -5.28 4.17 -3.32
N MET A 68 -4.13 4.60 -2.80
CA MET A 68 -3.98 5.89 -2.12
C MET A 68 -4.08 7.09 -3.09
N GLU A 69 -3.62 6.96 -4.33
CA GLU A 69 -3.75 7.99 -5.36
C GLU A 69 -5.20 8.20 -5.82
N GLU A 70 -6.10 7.26 -5.54
CA GLU A 70 -7.54 7.35 -5.83
C GLU A 70 -8.33 8.11 -4.75
N LEU A 71 -7.69 8.50 -3.63
CA LEU A 71 -8.33 9.28 -2.56
C LEU A 71 -8.76 10.67 -3.06
N LYS A 72 -10.02 11.04 -2.75
CA LYS A 72 -10.62 12.30 -3.19
C LYS A 72 -10.76 13.29 -2.03
N PRO A 73 -10.59 14.60 -2.29
CA PRO A 73 -10.95 15.64 -1.33
C PRO A 73 -12.48 15.81 -1.28
N VAL A 74 -12.99 16.28 -0.14
CA VAL A 74 -14.37 16.79 -0.03
C VAL A 74 -14.67 17.74 -1.17
N SER A 75 -15.60 17.34 -2.04
CA SER A 75 -16.03 18.21 -3.13
C SER A 75 -16.76 19.42 -2.54
N SER A 76 -16.18 20.61 -2.68
CA SER A 76 -16.82 21.87 -2.25
C SER A 76 -17.89 22.36 -3.23
N ASN A 77 -18.61 21.43 -3.88
CA ASN A 77 -19.63 21.76 -4.87
C ASN A 77 -21.01 21.94 -4.20
N GLN A 78 -21.12 22.89 -3.27
CA GLN A 78 -22.40 23.50 -2.89
C GLN A 78 -22.24 25.00 -2.59
N THR A 79 -21.65 25.77 -3.51
CA THR A 79 -21.83 27.23 -3.49
C THR A 79 -21.88 27.81 -4.91
N LYS A 80 -23.02 27.62 -5.60
CA LYS A 80 -23.52 28.57 -6.60
C LYS A 80 -25.05 28.50 -6.69
N GLU A 81 -25.72 28.96 -5.65
CA GLU A 81 -27.01 29.63 -5.82
C GLU A 81 -27.01 30.93 -5.03
N ALA A 82 -26.70 32.02 -5.73
CA ALA A 82 -27.30 33.34 -5.54
C ALA A 82 -26.74 34.30 -6.61
N SER A 83 -27.65 35.06 -7.23
CA SER A 83 -27.49 36.04 -8.32
C SER A 83 -27.69 35.43 -9.72
N ASP A 84 -28.68 35.80 -10.53
CA ASP A 84 -29.65 36.92 -10.50
C ASP A 84 -30.87 36.57 -11.38
N ASP A 85 -31.99 37.25 -11.12
CA ASP A 85 -33.25 37.29 -11.88
C ASP A 85 -33.10 37.33 -13.42
N ASP A 86 -33.91 36.53 -14.14
CA ASP A 86 -34.81 37.08 -15.17
C ASP A 86 -35.99 36.13 -15.46
N ALA A 87 -37.18 36.70 -15.54
CA ALA A 87 -38.43 36.00 -15.76
C ALA A 87 -38.67 35.76 -17.25
N SER A 88 -38.92 34.51 -17.67
CA SER A 88 -40.12 34.13 -18.45
C SER A 88 -40.04 32.73 -19.07
N HIS A 89 -41.22 32.11 -19.09
CA HIS A 89 -41.68 30.95 -19.88
C HIS A 89 -41.45 29.53 -19.35
N ALA A 90 -42.57 28.98 -18.89
CA ALA A 90 -42.87 27.57 -18.70
C ALA A 90 -42.78 26.76 -20.02
N GLU A 91 -42.24 25.54 -19.97
CA GLU A 91 -43.03 24.30 -19.95
C GLU A 91 -42.13 23.04 -19.83
N THR A 92 -42.45 22.23 -18.82
CA THR A 92 -42.52 20.75 -18.81
C THR A 92 -41.44 19.94 -19.54
N ARG A 93 -40.50 19.36 -18.78
CA ARG A 93 -40.16 17.92 -18.90
C ARG A 93 -39.78 17.32 -17.55
N LEU A 94 -40.61 16.36 -17.12
CA LEU A 94 -40.35 15.41 -16.05
C LEU A 94 -39.04 14.66 -16.37
N GLY A 95 -38.03 14.88 -15.54
CA GLY A 95 -36.78 14.15 -15.54
C GLY A 95 -36.47 13.82 -14.09
N ASP A 96 -37.08 12.73 -13.64
CA ASP A 96 -36.70 11.99 -12.44
C ASP A 96 -35.21 11.62 -12.55
N ASN A 97 -34.35 12.49 -12.02
CA ASN A 97 -32.94 12.15 -11.83
C ASN A 97 -32.68 12.13 -10.33
N ASP A 98 -33.29 11.14 -9.71
CA ASP A 98 -32.86 10.54 -8.46
C ASP A 98 -31.47 9.93 -8.68
N SER A 99 -30.47 10.81 -8.77
CA SER A 99 -29.05 10.46 -8.75
C SER A 99 -28.34 11.28 -7.68
N LEU A 100 -29.00 11.44 -6.53
CA LEU A 100 -28.32 11.55 -5.26
C LEU A 100 -27.83 10.14 -4.88
N SER A 101 -26.90 9.59 -5.67
CA SER A 101 -26.03 8.55 -5.14
C SER A 101 -25.11 9.25 -4.15
N ASP A 102 -25.64 9.43 -2.94
CA ASP A 102 -25.09 8.87 -1.70
C ASP A 102 -23.67 8.27 -1.83
N ASP A 103 -22.69 9.06 -2.27
CA ASP A 103 -21.27 8.88 -1.94
C ASP A 103 -21.00 9.66 -0.64
N LEU A 104 -21.96 9.59 0.30
CA LEU A 104 -21.84 10.17 1.63
C LEU A 104 -20.90 9.27 2.45
N GLY A 105 -19.61 9.61 2.44
CA GLY A 105 -18.77 9.28 3.60
C GLY A 105 -17.30 8.94 3.37
N ASN A 106 -16.74 9.03 2.16
CA ASN A 106 -15.32 8.72 1.93
C ASN A 106 -14.45 9.93 1.54
N ASP A 107 -15.03 11.11 1.49
CA ASP A 107 -14.33 12.31 1.12
C ASP A 107 -13.45 12.81 2.28
N LEU A 108 -12.16 13.06 2.00
CA LEU A 108 -11.20 13.55 3.01
C LEU A 108 -11.35 15.06 3.24
N SER A 109 -11.34 15.49 4.50
CA SER A 109 -11.19 16.91 4.83
C SER A 109 -9.87 17.47 4.27
N PRO A 110 -9.74 18.80 4.10
CA PRO A 110 -8.50 19.40 3.61
C PRO A 110 -7.26 19.01 4.44
N GLU A 111 -7.44 18.87 5.75
CA GLU A 111 -6.41 18.47 6.70
C GLU A 111 -6.06 16.98 6.53
N GLU A 112 -7.05 16.09 6.45
CA GLU A 112 -6.85 14.66 6.21
C GLU A 112 -6.23 14.39 4.83
N MET A 113 -6.60 15.19 3.82
CA MET A 113 -6.04 15.11 2.47
C MET A 113 -4.56 15.51 2.46
N LYS A 114 -4.15 16.48 3.28
CA LYS A 114 -2.74 16.85 3.45
C LYS A 114 -1.93 15.69 4.04
N VAL A 115 -2.50 14.97 5.01
CA VAL A 115 -1.90 13.75 5.57
C VAL A 115 -1.78 12.68 4.49
N ALA A 116 -2.84 12.41 3.73
CA ALA A 116 -2.83 11.43 2.63
C ALA A 116 -1.79 11.74 1.56
N GLN A 117 -1.66 13.00 1.12
CA GLN A 117 -0.63 13.41 0.16
C GLN A 117 0.79 13.21 0.70
N SER A 118 1.01 13.47 1.99
CA SER A 118 2.30 13.21 2.62
C SER A 118 2.61 11.72 2.68
N ALA A 119 1.59 10.89 2.95
CA ALA A 119 1.71 9.43 2.95
C ALA A 119 2.04 8.86 1.57
N ILE A 120 1.40 9.37 0.51
CA ILE A 120 1.69 9.02 -0.88
C ILE A 120 3.18 9.23 -1.19
N GLY A 121 3.77 10.35 -0.71
CA GLY A 121 5.21 10.60 -0.81
C GLY A 121 6.06 9.51 -0.16
N VAL A 122 5.73 9.13 1.08
CA VAL A 122 6.41 8.06 1.83
C VAL A 122 6.32 6.71 1.09
N VAL A 123 5.12 6.35 0.61
CA VAL A 123 4.91 5.07 -0.10
C VAL A 123 5.65 5.07 -1.45
N SER A 124 5.64 6.18 -2.17
CA SER A 124 6.39 6.34 -3.43
C SER A 124 7.91 6.16 -3.22
N GLU A 125 8.49 6.79 -2.20
CA GLU A 125 9.90 6.62 -1.86
C GLU A 125 10.22 5.20 -1.37
N THR A 126 9.27 4.54 -0.69
CA THR A 126 9.39 3.13 -0.32
C THR A 126 9.50 2.23 -1.55
N VAL A 127 8.72 2.48 -2.61
CA VAL A 127 8.86 1.78 -3.89
C VAL A 127 10.26 1.99 -4.48
N VAL A 128 10.83 3.19 -4.38
CA VAL A 128 12.19 3.48 -4.86
C VAL A 128 13.23 2.68 -4.06
N VAL A 129 13.14 2.65 -2.74
CA VAL A 129 14.05 1.85 -1.89
C VAL A 129 14.02 0.38 -2.28
N ILE A 130 12.83 -0.22 -2.42
CA ILE A 130 12.69 -1.63 -2.79
C ILE A 130 13.27 -1.89 -4.20
N LYS A 131 13.04 -0.98 -5.16
CA LYS A 131 13.61 -1.09 -6.52
C LYS A 131 15.14 -1.05 -6.50
N GLU A 132 15.73 -0.10 -5.79
CA GLU A 132 17.19 0.03 -5.69
C GLU A 132 17.82 -1.15 -4.95
N LEU A 133 17.12 -1.69 -3.95
CA LEU A 133 17.52 -2.90 -3.25
C LEU A 133 17.51 -4.13 -4.17
N ILE A 134 16.43 -4.34 -4.95
CA ILE A 134 16.37 -5.40 -5.97
C ILE A 134 17.51 -5.25 -6.98
N ARG A 135 17.76 -4.02 -7.46
CA ARG A 135 18.83 -3.73 -8.43
C ARG A 135 20.20 -4.07 -7.84
N THR A 136 20.43 -3.69 -6.59
CA THR A 136 21.68 -3.95 -5.87
C THR A 136 21.91 -5.45 -5.72
N ILE A 137 20.94 -6.18 -5.19
CA ILE A 137 21.02 -7.65 -5.00
C ILE A 137 21.20 -8.38 -6.33
N THR A 138 20.45 -7.99 -7.37
CA THR A 138 20.58 -8.59 -8.71
C THR A 138 21.98 -8.35 -9.29
N GLY A 139 22.60 -7.20 -9.00
CA GLY A 139 23.98 -6.90 -9.36
C GLY A 139 25.01 -7.83 -8.73
N LEU A 140 24.68 -8.45 -7.59
CA LEU A 140 25.53 -9.41 -6.89
C LEU A 140 25.46 -10.83 -7.47
N LEU A 141 24.66 -11.08 -8.52
CA LEU A 141 24.49 -12.42 -9.11
C LEU A 141 25.81 -13.10 -9.48
N LYS A 142 26.81 -12.33 -9.90
CA LYS A 142 28.14 -12.84 -10.28
C LYS A 142 29.00 -13.26 -9.07
N GLN A 143 28.60 -12.85 -7.87
CA GLN A 143 29.32 -13.13 -6.62
C GLN A 143 28.81 -14.41 -5.96
N GLU A 144 27.65 -14.94 -6.37
CA GLU A 144 27.09 -16.19 -5.86
C GLU A 144 28.01 -17.37 -6.20
N LYS A 145 28.76 -17.86 -5.20
CA LYS A 145 29.57 -19.07 -5.32
C LYS A 145 28.82 -20.28 -4.74
N PRO A 146 28.94 -21.47 -5.34
CA PRO A 146 28.28 -22.67 -4.83
C PRO A 146 28.80 -23.12 -3.45
N GLU A 147 29.99 -22.67 -3.04
CA GLU A 147 30.56 -22.89 -1.71
C GLU A 147 30.46 -21.66 -0.79
N ASP A 148 29.80 -20.56 -1.22
CA ASP A 148 29.67 -19.38 -0.36
C ASP A 148 28.79 -19.72 0.84
N SER A 149 29.50 -19.92 1.95
CA SER A 149 29.03 -20.28 3.27
C SER A 149 27.86 -19.38 3.70
N GLY A 150 26.88 -19.97 4.39
CA GLY A 150 25.54 -19.44 4.67
C GLY A 150 25.38 -17.93 4.89
N ASN A 151 26.38 -17.24 5.46
CA ASN A 151 26.32 -15.81 5.76
C ASN A 151 25.88 -14.91 4.59
N PHE A 152 26.31 -15.13 3.35
CA PHE A 152 25.87 -14.32 2.20
C PHE A 152 24.37 -14.48 1.95
N VAL A 153 23.90 -15.73 1.93
CA VAL A 153 22.48 -16.06 1.73
C VAL A 153 21.66 -15.59 2.93
N ASP A 154 22.16 -15.79 4.15
CA ASP A 154 21.53 -15.34 5.39
C ASP A 154 21.29 -13.83 5.38
N THR A 155 22.26 -13.03 4.93
CA THR A 155 22.07 -11.58 4.79
C THR A 155 21.03 -11.22 3.73
N LEU A 156 21.00 -11.92 2.59
CA LEU A 156 19.95 -11.71 1.59
C LEU A 156 18.56 -12.08 2.13
N GLU A 157 18.44 -13.15 2.91
CA GLU A 157 17.18 -13.54 3.56
C GLU A 157 16.73 -12.52 4.61
N LYS A 158 17.66 -11.96 5.38
CA LYS A 158 17.35 -10.86 6.31
C LYS A 158 16.84 -9.63 5.55
N LEU A 159 17.48 -9.26 4.44
CA LEU A 159 17.01 -8.16 3.59
C LEU A 159 15.62 -8.40 3.03
N LEU A 160 15.31 -9.65 2.62
CA LEU A 160 13.96 -10.01 2.20
C LEU A 160 12.94 -9.84 3.34
N LYS A 161 13.26 -10.32 4.55
CA LYS A 161 12.38 -10.18 5.72
C LYS A 161 12.12 -8.71 6.05
N LEU A 162 13.14 -7.86 6.04
CA LEU A 162 13.00 -6.43 6.24
C LEU A 162 12.11 -5.79 5.16
N CYS A 163 12.27 -6.19 3.90
CA CYS A 163 11.42 -5.72 2.81
C CYS A 163 9.96 -6.13 3.01
N GLN A 164 9.69 -7.37 3.43
CA GLN A 164 8.35 -7.86 3.76
C GLN A 164 7.75 -7.11 4.96
N GLU A 165 8.54 -6.87 6.02
CA GLU A 165 8.12 -6.08 7.18
C GLU A 165 7.71 -4.66 6.77
N ILE A 166 8.51 -4.00 5.91
CA ILE A 166 8.18 -2.70 5.34
C ILE A 166 6.85 -2.79 4.56
N GLY A 167 6.69 -3.81 3.70
CA GLY A 167 5.45 -4.01 2.93
C GLY A 167 4.21 -4.09 3.81
N VAL A 168 4.28 -4.83 4.93
CA VAL A 168 3.19 -4.92 5.91
C VAL A 168 2.89 -3.56 6.56
N GLN A 169 3.91 -2.77 6.88
CA GLN A 169 3.68 -1.44 7.45
C GLN A 169 3.10 -0.45 6.44
N ILE A 170 3.41 -0.60 5.15
CA ILE A 170 2.81 0.21 4.08
C ILE A 170 1.34 -0.14 3.90
N ASP A 171 0.98 -1.42 3.92
CA ASP A 171 -0.42 -1.87 3.87
C ASP A 171 -1.23 -1.29 5.03
N GLU A 172 -0.69 -1.39 6.25
CA GLU A 172 -1.27 -0.77 7.46
C GLU A 172 -1.40 0.75 7.31
N LEU A 173 -0.37 1.43 6.80
CA LEU A 173 -0.39 2.87 6.55
C LEU A 173 -1.50 3.24 5.54
N GLY A 174 -1.65 2.47 4.47
CA GLY A 174 -2.72 2.66 3.48
C GLY A 174 -4.10 2.57 4.12
N ALA A 175 -4.33 1.57 4.98
CA ALA A 175 -5.59 1.40 5.70
C ALA A 175 -5.88 2.56 6.67
N CYS A 176 -4.85 3.08 7.36
CA CYS A 176 -4.99 4.17 8.32
C CYS A 176 -5.47 5.50 7.70
N LEU A 177 -5.39 5.66 6.38
CA LEU A 177 -5.68 6.91 5.67
C LEU A 177 -7.17 7.10 5.32
N TYR A 178 -7.95 6.03 5.40
CA TYR A 178 -9.40 6.12 5.22
C TYR A 178 -10.06 6.73 6.47
N PRO A 179 -11.13 7.52 6.32
CA PRO A 179 -11.82 8.12 7.46
C PRO A 179 -12.42 7.09 8.43
N PRO A 180 -12.36 7.32 9.76
CA PRO A 180 -11.54 8.34 10.43
C PRO A 180 -10.06 7.95 10.47
N GLN A 181 -9.16 8.88 10.15
CA GLN A 181 -7.73 8.60 10.08
C GLN A 181 -7.10 8.20 11.43
N GLU A 182 -6.28 7.15 11.42
CA GLU A 182 -5.69 6.56 12.65
C GLU A 182 -4.26 7.06 12.94
N PHE A 183 -4.09 8.30 13.39
CA PHE A 183 -2.77 8.90 13.61
C PHE A 183 -1.82 8.11 14.54
N PRO A 184 -2.27 7.49 15.64
CA PRO A 184 -1.38 6.66 16.47
C PRO A 184 -0.83 5.44 15.70
N ALA A 185 -1.64 4.81 14.87
CA ALA A 185 -1.25 3.67 14.04
C ALA A 185 -0.28 4.09 12.94
N MET A 186 -0.54 5.23 12.27
CA MET A 186 0.40 5.83 11.30
C MET A 186 1.79 6.06 11.91
N LYS A 187 1.85 6.68 13.11
CA LYS A 187 3.13 6.91 13.81
C LYS A 187 3.84 5.60 14.13
N ALA A 188 3.11 4.59 14.60
CA ALA A 188 3.68 3.28 14.88
C ALA A 188 4.23 2.61 13.60
N ALA A 189 3.55 2.75 12.47
CA ALA A 189 4.02 2.27 11.17
C ALA A 189 5.31 3.00 10.76
N PHE A 190 5.40 4.33 10.92
CA PHE A 190 6.59 5.10 10.58
C PHE A 190 7.82 4.68 11.38
N GLU A 191 7.69 4.50 12.69
CA GLU A 191 8.80 4.06 13.54
C GLU A 191 9.34 2.69 13.10
N LYS A 192 8.43 1.76 12.77
CA LYS A 192 8.80 0.43 12.28
C LYS A 192 9.46 0.50 10.90
N ILE A 193 8.94 1.30 9.97
CA ILE A 193 9.54 1.52 8.65
C ILE A 193 10.93 2.14 8.81
N SER A 194 11.07 3.19 9.63
CA SER A 194 12.34 3.86 9.90
C SER A 194 13.39 2.88 10.45
N SER A 195 13.02 2.09 11.46
CA SER A 195 13.89 1.06 12.04
C SER A 195 14.27 -0.03 11.02
N ALA A 196 13.33 -0.45 10.17
CA ALA A 196 13.61 -1.43 9.13
C ALA A 196 14.60 -0.87 8.09
N ILE A 197 14.49 0.41 7.71
CA ILE A 197 15.41 1.07 6.78
C ILE A 197 16.83 1.14 7.36
N ASP A 198 16.98 1.46 8.65
CA ASP A 198 18.29 1.45 9.33
C ASP A 198 18.97 0.08 9.22
N LYS A 199 18.18 -0.99 9.43
CA LYS A 199 18.66 -2.37 9.28
C LYS A 199 18.98 -2.71 7.83
N VAL A 200 18.18 -2.26 6.86
CA VAL A 200 18.46 -2.45 5.43
C VAL A 200 19.80 -1.84 5.05
N GLN A 201 20.09 -0.62 5.50
CA GLN A 201 21.38 0.02 5.26
C GLN A 201 22.53 -0.79 5.86
N THR A 202 22.39 -1.22 7.12
CA THR A 202 23.41 -2.02 7.83
C THR A 202 23.71 -3.35 7.13
N GLU A 203 22.67 -4.08 6.71
CA GLU A 203 22.84 -5.36 6.02
C GLU A 203 23.43 -5.17 4.62
N ILE A 204 23.08 -4.10 3.90
CA ILE A 204 23.69 -3.79 2.59
C ILE A 204 25.16 -3.41 2.71
N GLU A 205 25.53 -2.59 3.69
CA GLU A 205 26.93 -2.26 3.99
C GLU A 205 27.79 -3.52 4.22
N SER A 206 27.20 -4.54 4.85
CA SER A 206 27.88 -5.82 5.08
C SER A 206 28.10 -6.64 3.80
N LEU A 207 27.23 -6.47 2.79
CA LEU A 207 27.30 -7.19 1.51
C LEU A 207 28.17 -6.50 0.47
N THR A 208 28.10 -5.17 0.39
CA THR A 208 28.80 -4.43 -0.66
C THR A 208 29.10 -2.99 -0.27
N SER A 209 30.29 -2.54 -0.64
CA SER A 209 30.73 -1.14 -0.50
C SER A 209 30.22 -0.23 -1.62
N SER A 210 29.54 -0.77 -2.65
CA SER A 210 29.03 -0.03 -3.81
C SER A 210 27.50 -0.02 -3.83
N SER A 211 26.91 0.77 -2.94
CA SER A 211 25.46 0.81 -2.70
C SER A 211 24.89 2.23 -2.57
N GLU A 212 25.60 3.25 -3.06
CA GLU A 212 25.23 4.67 -2.92
C GLU A 212 23.76 4.97 -3.25
N ALA A 213 23.24 4.39 -4.33
CA ALA A 213 21.86 4.64 -4.76
C ALA A 213 20.80 4.12 -3.76
N VAL A 214 21.01 2.93 -3.16
CA VAL A 214 20.06 2.42 -2.16
C VAL A 214 20.20 3.19 -0.84
N PHE A 215 21.42 3.62 -0.49
CA PHE A 215 21.66 4.49 0.66
C PHE A 215 20.96 5.84 0.51
N GLN A 216 21.09 6.46 -0.65
CA GLN A 216 20.42 7.71 -0.98
C GLN A 216 18.90 7.54 -0.92
N ALA A 217 18.34 6.50 -1.54
CA ALA A 217 16.92 6.21 -1.47
C ALA A 217 16.42 6.02 -0.03
N CYS A 218 17.19 5.32 0.82
CA CYS A 218 16.86 5.15 2.24
C CYS A 218 16.87 6.48 2.99
N ASN A 219 17.83 7.37 2.70
CA ASN A 219 17.93 8.69 3.33
C ASN A 219 16.78 9.61 2.90
N ASP A 220 16.35 9.53 1.63
CA ASP A 220 15.21 10.27 1.13
C ASP A 220 13.92 9.79 1.81
N LEU A 221 13.70 8.48 1.90
CA LEU A 221 12.56 7.90 2.63
C LEU A 221 12.50 8.34 4.10
N LYS A 222 13.64 8.33 4.81
CA LYS A 222 13.70 8.85 6.18
C LYS A 222 13.36 10.33 6.27
N ARG A 223 13.73 11.13 5.27
CA ARG A 223 13.38 12.56 5.24
C ARG A 223 11.87 12.73 5.11
N SER A 224 11.21 11.98 4.23
CA SER A 224 9.76 12.06 4.06
C SER A 224 8.99 11.54 5.25
N LEU A 225 9.45 10.47 5.91
CA LEU A 225 8.87 10.00 7.17
C LEU A 225 8.87 11.11 8.23
N LYS A 226 10.00 11.81 8.40
CA LYS A 226 10.11 12.95 9.34
C LYS A 226 9.20 14.12 8.95
N GLN A 227 9.10 14.42 7.66
CA GLN A 227 8.21 15.47 7.16
C GLN A 227 6.74 15.13 7.41
N MET A 228 6.37 13.87 7.22
CA MET A 228 5.00 13.40 7.49
C MET A 228 4.69 13.42 8.98
N GLU A 229 5.62 13.00 9.84
CA GLU A 229 5.47 13.07 11.29
C GLU A 229 5.22 14.51 11.78
N ALA A 230 5.96 15.48 11.23
CA ALA A 230 5.72 16.90 11.50
C ALA A 230 4.33 17.36 11.03
N THR A 231 3.85 16.83 9.90
CA THR A 231 2.49 17.11 9.39
C THR A 231 1.42 16.58 10.34
N LEU A 232 1.55 15.35 10.83
CA LEU A 232 0.64 14.77 11.83
C LEU A 232 0.61 15.59 13.13
N GLY A 233 1.77 16.09 13.57
CA GLY A 233 1.87 16.97 14.74
C GLY A 233 1.06 18.25 14.57
N CYS A 234 1.10 18.86 13.38
CA CYS A 234 0.38 20.10 13.07
C CYS A 234 -1.15 19.90 12.97
N CYS A 235 -1.60 18.82 12.34
CA CYS A 235 -3.03 18.52 12.21
C CYS A 235 -3.67 18.21 13.58
N SER A 236 -2.96 17.48 14.44
CA SER A 236 -3.44 17.18 15.80
C SER A 236 -3.67 18.45 16.64
N THR A 237 -2.86 19.50 16.44
CA THR A 237 -3.00 20.76 17.17
C THR A 237 -4.14 21.63 16.65
N SER A 238 -4.35 21.68 15.33
CA SER A 238 -5.44 22.48 14.73
C SER A 238 -6.82 21.95 15.12
N ASP A 239 -6.97 20.63 15.21
CA ASP A 239 -8.23 20.01 15.61
C ASP A 239 -8.61 20.36 17.05
N ILE A 240 -7.61 20.39 17.95
CA ILE A 240 -7.79 20.78 19.35
C ILE A 240 -8.16 22.28 19.44
N GLU A 241 -7.48 23.14 18.68
CA GLU A 241 -7.78 24.58 18.64
C GLU A 241 -9.22 24.84 18.14
N PHE A 242 -9.65 24.15 17.07
CA PHE A 242 -11.01 24.23 16.54
C PHE A 242 -12.06 23.78 17.56
N ILE A 243 -11.84 22.65 18.24
CA ILE A 243 -12.73 22.16 19.31
C ILE A 243 -12.80 23.18 20.45
N MET A 244 -11.66 23.71 20.90
CA MET A 244 -11.64 24.71 21.98
C MET A 244 -12.38 26.00 21.60
N GLN A 245 -12.27 26.44 20.35
CA GLN A 245 -12.95 27.65 19.87
C GLN A 245 -14.47 27.45 19.74
N ASN A 246 -14.92 26.27 19.28
CA ASN A 246 -16.35 25.93 19.23
C ASN A 246 -16.97 25.76 20.63
N VAL A 247 -16.22 25.20 21.58
CA VAL A 247 -16.65 25.12 22.98
C VAL A 247 -16.75 26.52 23.60
N ALA A 248 -15.81 27.43 23.28
CA ALA A 248 -15.88 28.81 23.74
C ALA A 248 -17.10 29.57 23.18
N LEU A 249 -17.41 29.40 21.89
CA LEU A 249 -18.57 30.02 21.23
C LEU A 249 -19.90 29.49 21.77
N SER A 250 -20.04 28.17 21.94
CA SER A 250 -21.24 27.56 22.54
C SER A 250 -21.44 27.96 24.00
N CYS A 251 -20.35 28.20 24.75
CA CYS A 251 -20.43 28.76 26.10
C CYS A 251 -20.90 30.23 26.10
N GLN A 252 -20.56 31.05 25.10
CA GLN A 252 -21.06 32.44 25.01
C GLN A 252 -22.54 32.52 24.62
N GLU A 253 -23.01 31.66 23.72
CA GLU A 253 -24.42 31.64 23.29
C GLU A 253 -25.38 31.15 24.38
N GLY A 254 -24.94 30.19 25.21
CA GLY A 254 -25.71 29.70 26.36
C GLY A 254 -25.97 30.76 27.44
N TRP A 255 -25.06 31.73 27.60
CA TRP A 255 -25.18 32.77 28.63
C TRP A 255 -25.95 33.99 28.11
N GLY A 256 -25.87 34.30 26.81
CA GLY A 256 -26.66 35.36 26.18
C GLY A 256 -28.17 35.10 26.19
N ASN A 257 -28.58 33.84 26.05
CA ASN A 257 -29.99 33.46 26.06
C ASN A 257 -30.59 33.35 27.47
N SER A 258 -29.78 33.11 28.51
CA SER A 258 -30.25 33.07 29.90
C SER A 258 -30.45 34.47 30.51
N LEU A 259 -29.81 35.51 29.96
CA LEU A 259 -29.97 36.90 30.43
C LEU A 259 -31.13 37.64 29.77
N ARG A 260 -31.70 37.12 28.67
CA ARG A 260 -32.80 37.76 27.94
C ARG A 260 -34.20 37.32 28.42
N VAL A 261 -34.27 36.41 29.39
CA VAL A 261 -35.54 35.95 30.03
C VAL A 261 -35.78 36.63 31.39
N CYS A 262 -34.86 37.47 31.85
CA CYS A 262 -34.93 38.13 33.16
C CYS A 262 -35.06 39.66 33.11
N PHE A 263 -35.41 40.26 31.97
CA PHE A 263 -35.79 41.67 31.86
C PHE A 263 -37.09 41.83 31.06
#